data_AF-A0A2W7BA81-F1
#
_entry.id   AF-A0A2W7BA81-F1
#
_cell.length_a   1.000
_cell.length_b   1.000
_cell.length_c   1.000
_cell.angle_alpha   90.00
_cell.angle_beta   90.00
_cell.angle_gamma   90.00
#
_symmetry.space_group_name_H-M   'P 1'
#
loop_
_entity.id
_entity.type
_entity.pdbx_description
1 polymer ?
#
loop_
_entity_poly.entity_id
_entity_poly.type
_entity_poly.pdbx_seq_one_letter_code
_entity_poly.pdbx_strand_id
1 'polypeptide(L)'
;MSEVLEFYRRWGSARLYCDTVYNEPIGYAAAFFIAAPASWPVLREGFEDWLDDLDEDERAELLPEWCDRCVAIGEIPNSGNYFLLPIEGNERGKVFMFDHDGFEFTERGQNFEEFIKTLCTVNDALLQEIRGHTRYSNGKTAVQWLCQQYLYDEGDT
;
A
#
# COMPACT_ATOMS: atom_id res chain seq x y z
N MET A 1 1.26 -14.31 12.33
CA MET A 1 2.01 -13.43 13.27
C MET A 1 3.52 -13.67 13.22
N SER A 2 4.01 -14.91 13.04
CA SER A 2 5.45 -15.18 12.96
C SER A 2 6.09 -14.61 11.69
N GLU A 3 5.41 -14.67 10.54
CA GLU A 3 5.95 -14.14 9.26
C GLU A 3 6.12 -12.62 9.27
N VAL A 4 5.18 -11.88 9.87
CA VAL A 4 5.24 -10.42 9.99
C VAL A 4 6.51 -10.00 10.71
N LEU A 5 6.80 -10.64 11.85
CA LEU A 5 7.99 -10.37 12.64
C LEU A 5 9.28 -10.76 11.89
N GLU A 6 9.26 -11.85 11.13
CA GLU A 6 10.39 -12.27 10.30
C GLU A 6 10.69 -11.26 9.20
N PHE A 7 9.65 -10.78 8.50
CA PHE A 7 9.79 -9.76 7.46
C PHE A 7 10.43 -8.50 8.03
N TYR A 8 9.88 -7.94 9.12
CA TYR A 8 10.41 -6.71 9.69
C TYR A 8 11.79 -6.89 10.31
N ARG A 9 12.13 -8.08 10.83
CA ARG A 9 13.49 -8.38 11.29
C ARG A 9 14.49 -8.38 10.14
N ARG A 10 14.10 -8.88 8.96
CA ARG A 10 15.00 -9.03 7.82
C ARG A 10 15.15 -7.76 7.00
N TRP A 11 14.05 -7.07 6.71
CA TRP A 11 14.02 -5.94 5.79
C TRP A 11 13.70 -4.61 6.46
N GLY A 12 13.01 -4.61 7.62
CA GLY A 12 12.58 -3.40 8.33
C GLY A 12 11.44 -2.63 7.65
N SER A 13 11.46 -2.50 6.32
CA SER A 13 10.41 -1.93 5.47
C SER A 13 10.66 -2.35 4.02
N ALA A 14 9.69 -2.17 3.12
CA ALA A 14 9.89 -2.37 1.70
C ALA A 14 9.20 -1.28 0.89
N ARG A 15 9.88 -0.79 -0.15
CA ARG A 15 9.28 0.00 -1.22
C ARG A 15 9.42 -0.79 -2.50
N LEU A 16 8.30 -1.00 -3.20
CA LEU A 16 8.23 -1.87 -4.38
C LEU A 16 7.91 -1.04 -5.61
N TYR A 17 8.48 -1.48 -6.75
CA TYR A 17 8.30 -0.82 -8.05
C TYR A 17 8.67 0.66 -8.01
N CYS A 18 9.89 0.93 -7.55
CA CYS A 18 10.42 2.28 -7.40
C CYS A 18 11.05 2.78 -8.70
N ASP A 19 10.88 4.06 -9.01
CA ASP A 19 11.76 4.76 -9.94
C ASP A 19 13.12 5.01 -9.27
N THR A 20 14.20 4.75 -10.01
CA THR A 20 15.59 4.88 -9.56
C THR A 20 16.28 6.14 -10.09
N VAL A 21 15.58 6.99 -10.85
CA VAL A 21 16.09 8.30 -11.27
C VAL A 21 16.10 9.26 -10.08
N TYR A 22 17.07 9.03 -9.20
CA TYR A 22 17.21 9.56 -7.84
C TYR A 22 17.60 11.05 -7.76
N ASN A 23 17.63 11.79 -8.87
CA ASN A 23 18.27 13.12 -8.93
C ASN A 23 17.52 14.21 -9.72
N GLU A 24 16.29 13.99 -10.12
CA GLU A 24 15.43 15.06 -10.68
C GLU A 24 14.39 15.47 -9.61
N PRO A 25 13.91 16.73 -9.56
CA PRO A 25 13.05 17.24 -8.49
C PRO A 25 11.65 16.61 -8.41
N ILE A 26 11.40 15.52 -9.14
CA ILE A 26 10.07 15.05 -9.50
C ILE A 26 9.94 13.58 -9.11
N GLY A 27 9.64 13.39 -7.84
CA GLY A 27 8.86 12.26 -7.35
C GLY A 27 9.64 10.96 -7.16
N TYR A 28 9.76 10.56 -5.90
CA TYR A 28 9.96 9.15 -5.55
C TYR A 28 8.67 8.39 -5.92
N ALA A 29 8.55 7.92 -7.16
CA ALA A 29 7.43 7.07 -7.56
C ALA A 29 7.69 5.66 -7.02
N ALA A 30 6.81 5.17 -6.16
CA ALA A 30 6.76 3.77 -5.76
C ALA A 30 5.30 3.33 -5.75
N ALA A 31 5.03 2.11 -6.22
CA ALA A 31 3.66 1.62 -6.30
C ALA A 31 3.11 1.19 -4.93
N PHE A 32 4.00 0.69 -4.06
CA PHE A 32 3.64 0.20 -2.73
C PHE A 32 4.74 0.54 -1.72
N PHE A 33 4.32 0.91 -0.53
CA PHE A 33 5.19 1.06 0.63
C PHE A 33 4.68 0.20 1.79
N ILE A 34 5.49 -0.76 2.22
CA ILE A 34 5.27 -1.54 3.45
C ILE A 34 6.15 -0.93 4.54
N ALA A 35 5.52 -0.29 5.51
CA ALA A 35 6.18 0.60 6.44
C ALA A 35 6.76 -0.13 7.64
N ALA A 36 7.87 0.40 8.16
CA ALA A 36 8.45 -0.10 9.41
C ALA A 36 7.47 0.09 10.58
N PRO A 37 7.52 -0.75 11.62
CA PRO A 37 6.64 -0.62 12.77
C PRO A 37 6.67 0.74 13.47
N ALA A 38 7.81 1.42 13.43
CA ALA A 38 7.97 2.77 13.97
C ALA A 38 7.14 3.82 13.22
N SER A 39 6.73 3.56 11.98
CA SER A 39 5.94 4.45 11.13
C SER A 39 4.43 4.15 11.16
N TRP A 40 4.01 3.02 11.75
CA TRP A 40 2.60 2.64 11.80
C TRP A 40 1.69 3.68 12.48
N PRO A 41 2.09 4.36 13.59
CA PRO A 41 1.25 5.39 14.17
C PRO A 41 0.97 6.56 13.22
N VAL A 42 1.98 6.96 12.44
CA VAL A 42 1.84 8.07 11.46
C VAL A 42 0.92 7.66 10.31
N LEU A 43 1.05 6.42 9.81
CA LEU A 43 0.12 5.91 8.80
C LEU A 43 -1.30 5.74 9.34
N ARG A 44 -1.43 5.39 10.62
CA ARG A 44 -2.73 5.27 11.27
C ARG A 44 -3.40 6.63 11.38
N GLU A 45 -2.68 7.66 11.82
CA GLU A 45 -3.16 9.04 11.85
C GLU A 45 -3.61 9.48 10.44
N GLY A 46 -2.76 9.28 9.42
CA GLY A 46 -3.12 9.63 8.05
C GLY A 46 -4.31 8.84 7.47
N PHE A 47 -4.60 7.66 8.00
CA PHE A 47 -5.83 6.91 7.68
C PHE A 47 -7.04 7.48 8.44
N GLU A 48 -6.88 7.78 9.73
CA GLU A 48 -7.92 8.36 10.57
C GLU A 48 -8.39 9.73 10.08
N ASP A 49 -7.49 10.53 9.50
CA ASP A 49 -7.82 11.82 8.87
C ASP A 49 -8.92 11.68 7.80
N TRP A 50 -9.01 10.54 7.11
CA TRP A 50 -10.07 10.28 6.12
C TRP A 50 -11.42 9.90 6.75
N LEU A 51 -11.41 9.56 8.04
CA LEU A 51 -12.60 9.12 8.78
C LEU A 51 -13.20 10.23 9.65
N ASP A 52 -12.47 11.33 9.85
CA ASP A 52 -12.80 12.39 10.80
C ASP A 52 -14.09 13.15 10.45
N ASP A 53 -14.41 13.26 9.16
CA ASP A 53 -15.61 13.95 8.67
C ASP A 53 -16.86 13.06 8.70
N LEU A 54 -16.73 11.76 9.00
CA LEU A 54 -17.88 10.86 9.06
C LEU A 54 -18.67 11.00 10.36
N ASP A 55 -19.98 11.12 10.24
CA ASP A 55 -20.87 11.04 11.40
C ASP A 55 -21.09 9.60 11.90
N GLU A 56 -21.81 9.42 13.01
CA GLU A 56 -22.02 8.11 13.63
C GLU A 56 -22.78 7.13 12.72
N ASP A 57 -23.75 7.63 11.94
CA ASP A 57 -24.55 6.82 11.03
C ASP A 57 -23.71 6.39 9.81
N GLU A 58 -22.94 7.33 9.24
CA GLU A 58 -22.01 7.06 8.14
C GLU A 58 -20.91 6.07 8.56
N ARG A 59 -20.37 6.22 9.77
CA ARG A 59 -19.37 5.28 10.31
C ARG A 59 -19.95 3.87 10.43
N ALA A 60 -21.19 3.74 10.91
CA ALA A 60 -21.84 2.43 11.06
C ALA A 60 -22.17 1.77 9.71
N GLU A 61 -22.43 2.56 8.67
CA GLU A 61 -22.71 2.05 7.31
C GLU A 61 -21.43 1.70 6.54
N LEU A 62 -20.41 2.56 6.63
CA LEU A 62 -19.25 2.51 5.75
C LEU A 62 -18.06 1.75 6.36
N LEU A 63 -17.90 1.78 7.68
CA LEU A 63 -16.71 1.22 8.33
C LEU A 63 -16.94 -0.24 8.77
N PRO A 64 -16.02 -1.14 8.44
CA PRO A 64 -16.01 -2.47 9.03
C PRO A 64 -15.87 -2.39 10.56
N GLU A 65 -16.48 -3.31 11.30
CA GLU A 65 -16.41 -3.35 12.79
C GLU A 65 -14.97 -3.40 13.35
N TRP A 66 -14.03 -3.89 12.55
CA TRP A 66 -12.62 -3.99 12.92
C TRP A 66 -11.81 -2.71 12.66
N CYS A 67 -12.38 -1.68 12.03
CA CYS A 67 -11.67 -0.50 11.53
C CYS A 67 -10.90 0.25 12.64
N ASP A 68 -11.48 0.37 13.83
CA ASP A 68 -10.84 1.00 14.99
C ASP A 68 -9.78 0.11 15.66
N ARG A 69 -9.70 -1.17 15.25
CA ARG A 69 -8.84 -2.22 15.82
C ARG A 69 -7.96 -2.84 14.76
N CYS A 70 -7.30 -1.99 13.98
CA CYS A 70 -6.33 -2.39 12.97
C CYS A 70 -5.04 -1.58 13.08
N VAL A 71 -4.01 -2.09 12.43
CA VAL A 71 -2.73 -1.39 12.26
C VAL A 71 -2.58 -1.01 10.79
N ALA A 72 -2.23 0.25 10.51
CA ALA A 72 -1.82 0.67 9.17
C ALA A 72 -0.37 0.24 8.92
N ILE A 73 -0.19 -0.81 8.11
CA ILE A 73 1.11 -1.46 7.86
C ILE A 73 1.80 -0.97 6.59
N GLY A 74 1.12 -0.15 5.79
CA GLY A 74 1.64 0.37 4.53
C GLY A 74 0.63 1.26 3.82
N GLU A 75 1.02 1.74 2.65
CA GLU A 75 0.22 2.61 1.80
C GLU A 75 0.57 2.44 0.32
N ILE A 76 -0.30 2.96 -0.53
CA ILE A 76 0.05 3.37 -1.88
C ILE A 76 0.49 4.83 -1.81
N PRO A 77 1.78 5.15 -2.06
CA PRO A 77 2.30 6.49 -1.84
C PRO A 77 1.55 7.59 -2.60
N ASN A 78 1.22 8.68 -1.91
CA ASN A 78 0.52 9.85 -2.46
C ASN A 78 -0.88 9.57 -3.00
N SER A 79 -1.53 8.47 -2.60
CA SER A 79 -2.88 8.15 -3.07
C SER A 79 -3.96 8.20 -1.99
N GLY A 80 -3.63 8.34 -0.71
CA GLY A 80 -4.61 8.22 0.38
C GLY A 80 -5.08 6.79 0.66
N ASN A 81 -4.48 5.76 0.03
CA ASN A 81 -4.89 4.37 0.20
C ASN A 81 -3.94 3.64 1.15
N TYR A 82 -4.50 2.94 2.13
CA TYR A 82 -3.74 2.33 3.23
C TYR A 82 -3.92 0.82 3.29
N PHE A 83 -2.86 0.10 3.64
CA PHE A 83 -2.93 -1.33 3.96
C PHE A 83 -3.15 -1.51 5.45
N LEU A 84 -4.27 -2.12 5.82
CA LEU A 84 -4.74 -2.29 7.19
C LEU A 84 -4.67 -3.77 7.59
N LEU A 85 -4.19 -4.02 8.80
CA LEU A 85 -4.08 -5.34 9.42
C LEU A 85 -4.95 -5.38 10.69
N PRO A 86 -6.17 -5.96 10.63
CA PRO A 86 -6.99 -6.15 11.81
C PRO A 86 -6.27 -7.00 12.86
N ILE A 87 -6.30 -6.57 14.12
CA ILE A 87 -5.62 -7.26 15.23
C ILE A 87 -6.59 -8.06 16.11
N GLU A 88 -7.90 -7.85 15.93
CA GLU A 88 -8.98 -8.52 16.66
C GLU A 88 -10.12 -8.93 15.71
N GLY A 89 -11.09 -9.69 16.22
CA GLY A 89 -12.27 -10.13 15.47
C GLY A 89 -12.00 -11.28 14.49
N ASN A 90 -12.98 -11.55 13.64
CA ASN A 90 -12.95 -12.66 12.67
C ASN A 90 -11.98 -12.41 11.50
N GLU A 91 -11.73 -11.14 11.20
CA GLU A 91 -10.83 -10.70 10.12
C GLU A 91 -9.37 -10.57 10.58
N ARG A 92 -9.09 -10.92 11.84
CA ARG A 92 -7.75 -10.81 12.44
C ARG A 92 -6.68 -11.48 11.59
N GLY A 93 -5.63 -10.72 11.29
CA GLY A 93 -4.43 -11.19 10.61
C GLY A 93 -4.51 -11.15 9.09
N LYS A 94 -5.68 -10.94 8.50
CA LYS A 94 -5.84 -10.64 7.08
C LYS A 94 -5.35 -9.23 6.76
N VAL A 95 -5.09 -8.93 5.49
CA VAL A 95 -4.72 -7.59 5.04
C VAL A 95 -5.83 -7.03 4.17
N PHE A 96 -6.25 -5.80 4.47
CA PHE A 96 -7.21 -5.05 3.66
C PHE A 96 -6.55 -3.80 3.08
N MET A 97 -7.01 -3.35 1.92
CA MET A 97 -6.70 -2.03 1.39
C MET A 97 -7.92 -1.15 1.59
N PHE A 98 -7.72 0.00 2.21
CA PHE A 98 -8.66 1.11 2.16
C PHE A 98 -8.41 1.92 0.89
N ASP A 99 -9.47 2.16 0.11
CA ASP A 99 -9.49 3.06 -1.04
C ASP A 99 -10.27 4.33 -0.68
N HIS A 100 -9.59 5.48 -0.63
CA HIS A 100 -10.23 6.74 -0.24
C HIS A 100 -11.23 7.28 -1.28
N ASP A 101 -11.08 6.93 -2.57
CA ASP A 101 -11.94 7.47 -3.65
C ASP A 101 -13.33 6.84 -3.61
N GLY A 102 -13.38 5.52 -3.35
CA GLY A 102 -14.62 4.75 -3.22
C GLY A 102 -15.09 4.53 -1.80
N PHE A 103 -14.24 4.86 -0.82
CA PHE A 103 -14.42 4.52 0.59
C PHE A 103 -14.60 3.01 0.82
N GLU A 104 -13.82 2.20 0.10
CA GLU A 104 -13.97 0.74 0.06
C GLU A 104 -12.85 0.03 0.81
N PHE A 105 -13.18 -1.12 1.41
CA PHE A 105 -12.23 -2.01 2.07
C PHE A 105 -12.14 -3.34 1.32
N THR A 106 -11.07 -3.52 0.55
CA THR A 106 -10.86 -4.72 -0.26
C THR A 106 -9.85 -5.65 0.40
N GLU A 107 -10.18 -6.93 0.56
CA GLU A 107 -9.23 -7.93 1.06
C GLU A 107 -8.07 -8.11 0.07
N ARG A 108 -6.84 -8.01 0.56
CA ARG A 108 -5.58 -8.14 -0.22
C ARG A 108 -4.82 -9.42 0.07
N GLY A 109 -5.19 -10.15 1.11
CA GLY A 109 -4.62 -11.45 1.46
C GLY A 109 -5.20 -11.98 2.75
N GLN A 110 -5.31 -13.32 2.86
CA GLN A 110 -5.80 -13.98 4.08
C GLN A 110 -4.80 -13.88 5.23
N ASN A 111 -3.57 -13.46 4.94
CA ASN A 111 -2.51 -13.18 5.88
C ASN A 111 -1.47 -12.25 5.25
N PHE A 112 -0.52 -11.78 6.07
CA PHE A 112 0.56 -10.90 5.61
C PHE A 112 1.48 -11.55 4.56
N GLU A 113 1.77 -12.86 4.68
CA GLU A 113 2.63 -13.55 3.71
C GLU A 113 1.98 -13.59 2.33
N GLU A 114 0.70 -13.99 2.26
CA GLU A 114 -0.07 -14.00 1.02
C GLU A 114 -0.13 -12.61 0.41
N PHE A 115 -0.37 -11.57 1.21
CA PHE A 115 -0.34 -10.20 0.75
C PHE A 115 1.02 -9.84 0.12
N ILE A 116 2.14 -10.06 0.81
CA ILE A 116 3.49 -9.79 0.25
C ILE A 116 3.71 -10.61 -1.02
N LYS A 117 3.29 -11.87 -1.05
CA LYS A 117 3.41 -12.74 -2.23
C LYS A 117 2.65 -12.17 -3.43
N THR A 118 1.46 -11.58 -3.24
CA THR A 118 0.74 -10.92 -4.33
C THR A 118 1.54 -9.75 -4.90
N LEU A 119 2.15 -8.93 -4.04
CA LEU A 119 3.01 -7.82 -4.45
C LEU A 119 4.33 -8.26 -5.10
N CYS A 120 4.75 -9.52 -4.93
CA CYS A 120 5.96 -10.07 -5.55
C CYS A 120 5.67 -10.95 -6.79
N THR A 121 4.40 -11.21 -7.10
CA THR A 121 4.01 -12.07 -8.24
C THR A 121 3.53 -11.21 -9.39
N VAL A 122 4.48 -10.77 -10.25
CA VAL A 122 4.16 -9.94 -11.41
C VAL A 122 3.24 -10.68 -12.37
N ASN A 123 2.04 -10.14 -12.55
CA ASN A 123 1.02 -10.60 -13.48
C ASN A 123 0.28 -9.39 -14.06
N ASP A 124 -0.59 -9.60 -15.06
CA ASP A 124 -1.29 -8.51 -15.73
C ASP A 124 -2.13 -7.66 -14.76
N ALA A 125 -2.75 -8.26 -13.75
CA ALA A 125 -3.55 -7.53 -12.77
C ALA A 125 -2.69 -6.58 -11.92
N LEU A 126 -1.56 -7.07 -11.40
CA LEU A 126 -0.61 -6.26 -10.64
C LEU A 126 -0.01 -5.15 -11.50
N LEU A 127 0.27 -5.43 -12.79
CA LEU A 127 0.72 -4.39 -13.73
C LEU A 127 -0.34 -3.30 -13.92
N GLN A 128 -1.61 -3.65 -14.06
CA GLN A 128 -2.68 -2.65 -14.17
C GLN A 128 -2.80 -1.81 -12.89
N GLU A 129 -2.69 -2.44 -11.73
CA GLU A 129 -2.72 -1.74 -10.45
C GLU A 129 -1.56 -0.74 -10.32
N ILE A 130 -0.33 -1.18 -10.60
CA ILE A 130 0.87 -0.33 -10.55
C ILE A 130 0.75 0.88 -11.50
N ARG A 131 0.09 0.73 -12.66
CA ARG A 131 -0.17 1.84 -13.59
C ARG A 131 -1.08 2.92 -13.01
N GLY A 132 -2.00 2.54 -12.12
CA GLY A 132 -2.83 3.49 -11.37
C GLY A 132 -2.01 4.27 -10.36
N HIS A 133 -1.01 3.62 -9.74
CA HIS A 133 -0.25 4.18 -8.62
C HIS A 133 0.99 4.96 -9.03
N THR A 134 1.60 4.59 -10.16
CA THR A 134 2.86 5.16 -10.62
C THR A 134 2.65 5.93 -11.92
N ARG A 135 3.04 7.21 -11.91
CA ARG A 135 3.09 8.06 -13.10
C ARG A 135 4.51 8.55 -13.27
N TYR A 136 5.08 8.23 -14.43
CA TYR A 136 6.44 8.64 -14.76
C TYR A 136 6.40 9.95 -15.52
N SER A 137 7.37 10.83 -15.29
CA SER A 137 7.55 12.05 -16.07
C SER A 137 9.04 12.31 -16.31
N ASN A 138 9.37 12.96 -17.42
CA ASN A 138 10.73 13.40 -17.74
C ASN A 138 11.01 14.81 -17.20
N GLY A 139 10.04 15.43 -16.52
CA GLY A 139 10.14 16.77 -15.95
C GLY A 139 10.26 17.94 -16.92
N LYS A 140 10.39 17.66 -18.22
CA LYS A 140 10.58 18.64 -19.28
C LYS A 140 9.28 18.94 -20.02
N THR A 141 8.30 18.06 -19.89
CA THR A 141 7.02 18.14 -20.60
C THR A 141 5.88 17.81 -19.64
N ALA A 142 4.66 18.20 -20.01
CA ALA A 142 3.44 17.80 -19.29
C ALA A 142 3.04 16.34 -19.57
N VAL A 143 3.83 15.59 -20.35
CA VAL A 143 3.53 14.19 -20.67
C VAL A 143 3.78 13.33 -19.43
N GLN A 144 2.83 12.43 -19.17
CA GLN A 144 2.93 11.37 -18.17
C GLN A 144 2.94 10.02 -18.89
N TRP A 145 3.85 9.13 -18.47
CA TRP A 145 3.95 7.79 -18.99
C TRP A 145 3.42 6.78 -17.98
N LEU A 146 2.76 5.73 -18.49
CA LEU A 146 2.26 4.60 -17.71
C LEU A 146 3.17 3.40 -17.94
N CYS A 147 3.43 2.63 -16.89
CA CYS A 147 4.17 1.37 -17.00
C CYS A 147 3.43 0.40 -17.95
N GLN A 148 4.14 -0.24 -18.88
CA GLN A 148 3.55 -1.28 -19.73
C GLN A 148 3.94 -2.69 -19.27
N GLN A 149 5.18 -2.85 -18.79
CA GLN A 149 5.73 -4.12 -18.32
C GLN A 149 6.95 -3.85 -17.42
N TYR A 150 7.23 -4.79 -16.51
CA TYR A 150 8.53 -4.89 -15.84
C TYR A 150 9.31 -6.04 -16.48
N LEU A 151 10.52 -5.74 -16.95
CA LEU A 151 11.45 -6.76 -17.44
C LEU A 151 12.35 -7.16 -16.28
N TYR A 152 12.56 -8.46 -16.11
CA TYR A 152 13.55 -8.96 -15.18
C TYR A 152 14.94 -8.60 -15.71
N ASP A 153 15.67 -7.80 -14.95
CA ASP A 153 17.07 -7.51 -15.22
C ASP A 153 17.91 -8.52 -14.42
N GLU A 154 18.50 -9.49 -15.11
CA GLU A 154 19.58 -10.34 -14.59
C GLU A 154 20.84 -9.48 -14.50
N GLY A 155 20.82 -8.44 -13.67
CA GLY A 155 21.84 -7.39 -13.67
C GLY A 155 23.24 -7.98 -13.85
N ASP A 156 23.99 -7.47 -14.84
CA ASP A 156 25.29 -7.99 -15.25
C ASP A 156 26.14 -8.37 -14.01
N THR A 157 26.30 -9.67 -13.78
CA THR A 157 27.18 -10.23 -12.74
C THR A 157 28.64 -9.91 -12.99
#